data_AF-A0A7S3JH83-F1
#
_entry.id   AF-A0A7S3JH83-F1
#
_cell.length_a   1.000
_cell.length_b   1.000
_cell.length_c   1.000
_cell.angle_alpha   90.00
_cell.angle_beta   90.00
_cell.angle_gamma   90.00
#
_symmetry.space_group_name_H-M   'P 1'
#
loop_
_entity.id
_entity.type
_entity.pdbx_description
1 polymer ?
#
loop_
_entity_poly.entity_id
_entity_poly.type
_entity_poly.pdbx_seq_one_letter_code
_entity_poly.pdbx_strand_id
1 'polypeptide(L)'
;KLKESSQKKIKMEKPSIARMFMMPMKKFTMPEQLTKETFVPTKEDIFIYAGEKRSRLIFGHPIEFDDDENEQIEEFKQYLVDNDLELPASIDFREMYRYYQGCGYDPQLAYEGLVENYKFMQENLPVNLDGLEEYLQSGIMYYYKRDKHFRPIC
;
A
#
# COMPACT_ATOMS: atom_id res chain seq x y z
N LYS A 1 -22.70 -30.70 -62.24
CA LYS A 1 -21.43 -30.00 -61.94
C LYS A 1 -21.64 -29.16 -60.68
N LEU A 2 -21.44 -29.78 -59.52
CA LEU A 2 -21.50 -29.11 -58.22
C LEU A 2 -20.27 -28.19 -58.09
N LYS A 3 -20.49 -26.92 -57.78
CA LYS A 3 -19.41 -25.99 -57.43
C LYS A 3 -19.12 -26.12 -55.95
N GLU A 4 -17.91 -26.55 -55.63
CA GLU A 4 -17.32 -26.48 -54.29
C GLU A 4 -17.30 -25.02 -53.82
N SER A 5 -18.01 -24.72 -52.73
CA SER A 5 -17.88 -23.46 -52.01
C SER A 5 -16.87 -23.64 -50.90
N SER A 6 -15.65 -23.17 -51.15
CA SER A 6 -14.53 -23.14 -50.20
C SER A 6 -14.90 -22.45 -48.90
N GLN A 7 -14.74 -23.17 -47.78
CA GLN A 7 -14.80 -22.62 -46.43
C GLN A 7 -13.68 -21.58 -46.25
N LYS A 8 -14.03 -20.29 -46.20
CA LYS A 8 -13.13 -19.23 -45.74
C LYS A 8 -12.93 -19.38 -44.22
N LYS A 9 -11.79 -19.93 -43.80
CA LYS A 9 -11.30 -19.82 -42.42
C LYS A 9 -11.03 -18.34 -42.11
N ILE A 10 -11.91 -17.71 -41.34
CA ILE A 10 -11.66 -16.41 -40.73
C ILE A 10 -10.61 -16.63 -39.63
N LYS A 11 -9.36 -16.24 -39.89
CA LYS A 11 -8.36 -16.10 -38.83
C LYS A 11 -8.78 -14.92 -37.95
N MET A 12 -9.26 -15.20 -36.75
CA MET A 12 -9.35 -14.18 -35.70
C MET A 12 -7.94 -13.84 -35.25
N GLU A 13 -7.41 -12.71 -35.70
CA GLU A 13 -6.22 -12.11 -35.11
C GLU A 13 -6.57 -11.65 -33.70
N LYS A 14 -5.93 -12.23 -32.69
CA LYS A 14 -6.01 -11.74 -31.30
C LYS A 14 -5.46 -10.30 -31.29
N PRO A 15 -6.19 -9.29 -30.79
CA PRO A 15 -5.63 -7.96 -30.67
C PRO A 15 -4.47 -8.00 -29.68
N SER A 16 -3.29 -7.64 -30.17
CA SER A 16 -2.07 -7.49 -29.37
C SER A 16 -2.29 -6.36 -28.36
N ILE A 17 -2.34 -6.72 -27.07
CA ILE A 17 -2.44 -5.83 -25.91
C ILE A 17 -1.28 -4.81 -25.85
N ALA A 18 -0.19 -5.06 -26.59
CA ALA A 18 1.02 -4.23 -26.57
C ALA A 18 0.87 -2.82 -27.16
N ARG A 19 -0.23 -2.50 -27.88
CA ARG A 19 -0.41 -1.17 -28.49
C ARG A 19 -1.14 -0.15 -27.62
N MET A 20 -1.74 -0.55 -26.50
CA MET A 20 -2.55 0.36 -25.67
C MET A 20 -1.73 1.21 -24.68
N PHE A 21 -0.43 0.92 -24.50
CA PHE A 21 0.44 1.56 -23.51
C PHE A 21 1.32 2.72 -24.03
N MET A 22 1.09 3.23 -25.24
CA MET A 22 1.88 4.34 -25.80
C MET A 22 1.05 5.60 -26.09
N MET A 23 0.16 5.99 -25.18
CA MET A 23 -0.30 7.39 -25.15
C MET A 23 0.68 8.22 -24.31
N PRO A 24 1.26 9.30 -24.85
CA PRO A 24 2.08 10.21 -24.06
C PRO A 24 1.17 10.89 -23.03
N MET A 25 1.28 10.49 -21.76
CA MET A 25 0.64 11.21 -20.66
C MET A 25 1.11 12.66 -20.70
N LYS A 26 0.19 13.60 -20.93
CA LYS A 26 0.48 15.01 -20.70
C LYS A 26 0.87 15.15 -19.23
N LYS A 27 2.13 15.48 -18.98
CA LYS A 27 2.61 15.79 -17.62
C LYS A 27 1.75 16.94 -17.09
N PHE A 28 0.90 16.64 -16.13
CA PHE A 28 0.20 17.66 -15.38
C PHE A 28 1.22 18.31 -14.45
N THR A 29 1.79 19.43 -14.87
CA THR A 29 2.68 20.24 -14.04
C THR A 29 1.83 21.14 -13.15
N MET A 30 1.91 20.89 -11.84
CA MET A 30 1.31 21.76 -10.82
C MET A 30 1.97 23.14 -10.87
N PRO A 31 1.20 24.24 -10.72
CA PRO A 31 1.78 25.57 -10.62
C PRO A 31 2.63 25.68 -9.35
N GLU A 32 3.75 26.38 -9.50
CA GLU A 32 4.87 26.48 -8.57
C GLU A 32 4.51 27.34 -7.34
N GLN A 33 3.80 26.76 -6.37
CA GLN A 33 3.61 27.35 -5.04
C GLN A 33 3.75 26.25 -3.97
N LEU A 34 4.85 26.33 -3.22
CA LEU A 34 5.42 25.34 -2.28
C LEU A 34 5.80 24.02 -2.96
N THR A 35 7.05 23.93 -3.43
CA THR A 35 7.60 22.66 -3.90
C THR A 35 7.61 21.66 -2.75
N LYS A 36 6.92 20.55 -3.01
CA LYS A 36 6.67 19.38 -2.17
C LYS A 36 7.94 18.54 -1.88
N GLU A 37 9.13 19.12 -2.07
CA GLU A 37 10.39 18.41 -2.30
C GLU A 37 11.44 18.52 -1.18
N THR A 38 11.16 19.16 -0.03
CA THR A 38 12.20 19.43 0.99
C THR A 38 11.92 18.90 2.38
N PHE A 39 10.78 18.25 2.64
CA PHE A 39 10.54 17.64 3.95
C PHE A 39 11.25 16.29 4.06
N VAL A 40 12.40 16.29 4.74
CA VAL A 40 13.10 15.08 5.18
C VAL A 40 12.86 14.97 6.69
N PRO A 41 12.14 13.96 7.18
CA PRO A 41 11.87 13.81 8.60
C PRO A 41 13.17 13.69 9.38
N THR A 42 13.33 14.54 10.40
CA THR A 42 14.39 14.40 11.40
C THR A 42 14.02 13.33 12.42
N LYS A 43 14.95 12.92 13.29
CA LYS A 43 14.65 11.96 14.37
C LYS A 43 13.51 12.42 15.29
N GLU A 44 13.34 13.72 15.44
CA GLU A 44 12.30 14.34 16.26
C GLU A 44 10.93 14.27 15.59
N ASP A 45 10.88 14.25 14.25
CA ASP A 45 9.64 14.13 13.48
C ASP A 45 9.13 12.69 13.41
N ILE A 46 9.94 11.71 13.83
CA ILE A 46 9.61 10.28 13.75
C ILE A 46 8.51 9.91 14.73
N PHE A 47 8.51 10.51 15.91
CA PHE A 47 7.69 10.05 17.02
C PHE A 47 6.65 11.08 17.44
N ILE A 48 5.45 10.58 17.70
CA ILE A 48 4.44 11.31 18.46
C ILE A 48 4.34 10.70 19.85
N TYR A 49 4.20 11.57 20.85
CA TYR A 49 4.09 11.19 22.25
C TYR A 49 2.67 11.50 22.74
N ALA A 50 2.03 10.48 23.33
CA ALA A 50 0.73 10.59 23.98
C ALA A 50 0.89 10.11 25.43
N GLY A 51 1.34 11.01 26.32
CA GLY A 51 1.76 10.64 27.66
C GLY A 51 3.06 9.84 27.63
N GLU A 52 3.08 8.67 28.27
CA GLU A 52 4.23 7.75 28.28
C GLU A 52 4.31 6.88 27.01
N LYS A 53 3.25 6.87 26.18
CA LYS A 53 3.23 6.07 24.94
C LYS A 53 3.85 6.86 23.80
N ARG A 54 4.86 6.27 23.15
CA ARG A 54 5.45 6.76 21.91
C ARG A 54 4.95 5.95 20.72
N SER A 55 4.76 6.62 19.59
CA SER A 55 4.27 6.00 18.35
C SER A 55 5.06 6.56 17.17
N ARG A 56 5.65 5.67 16.37
CA ARG A 56 6.34 5.99 15.12
C ARG A 56 5.34 6.44 14.04
N LEU A 57 5.64 7.54 13.38
CA LEU A 57 4.99 7.98 12.15
C LEU A 57 5.57 7.26 10.93
N ILE A 58 4.72 7.01 9.95
CA ILE A 58 5.10 6.29 8.72
C ILE A 58 5.64 7.28 7.69
N PHE A 59 6.95 7.17 7.41
CA PHE A 59 7.61 7.92 6.33
C PHE A 59 8.03 7.00 5.18
N GLY A 60 8.15 7.58 3.97
CA GLY A 60 8.42 6.84 2.73
C GLY A 60 9.90 6.47 2.51
N HIS A 61 10.82 7.11 3.24
CA HIS A 61 12.24 6.76 3.21
C HIS A 61 12.59 5.87 4.41
N PRO A 62 13.50 4.89 4.25
CA PRO A 62 13.92 4.05 5.36
C PRO A 62 14.62 4.91 6.40
N ILE A 63 14.02 4.99 7.56
CA ILE A 63 14.66 5.50 8.77
C ILE A 63 14.89 4.29 9.65
N GLU A 64 16.10 4.15 10.18
CA GLU A 64 16.50 3.05 11.04
C GLU A 64 15.59 2.96 12.29
N PHE A 65 15.44 1.75 12.81
CA PHE A 65 14.75 1.50 14.08
C PHE A 65 15.71 1.82 15.22
N ASP A 66 15.19 2.43 16.29
CA ASP A 66 15.97 2.62 17.52
C ASP A 66 16.02 1.34 18.36
N ASP A 67 16.76 1.38 19.47
CA ASP A 67 16.97 0.22 20.33
C ASP A 67 15.66 -0.33 20.91
N ASP A 68 14.77 0.52 21.46
CA ASP A 68 13.51 0.02 22.01
C ASP A 68 12.54 -0.50 20.92
N GLU A 69 12.58 0.05 19.71
CA GLU A 69 11.83 -0.51 18.57
C GLU A 69 12.37 -1.90 18.20
N ASN A 70 13.69 -2.07 18.18
CA ASN A 70 14.32 -3.37 17.93
C ASN A 70 13.98 -4.39 19.03
N GLU A 71 13.91 -3.97 20.29
CA GLU A 71 13.47 -4.85 21.39
C GLU A 71 12.02 -5.33 21.19
N GLN A 72 11.11 -4.42 20.85
CA GLN A 72 9.70 -4.77 20.56
C GLN A 72 9.58 -5.73 19.36
N ILE A 73 10.39 -5.50 18.34
CA ILE A 73 10.47 -6.39 17.20
C ILE A 73 10.90 -7.80 17.62
N GLU A 74 11.96 -7.91 18.43
CA GLU A 74 12.48 -9.21 18.85
C GLU A 74 11.47 -9.93 19.75
N GLU A 75 10.73 -9.20 20.60
CA GLU A 75 9.60 -9.74 21.35
C GLU A 75 8.54 -10.36 20.42
N PHE A 76 8.13 -9.64 19.38
CA PHE A 76 7.16 -10.16 18.42
C PHE A 76 7.68 -11.39 17.66
N LYS A 77 8.96 -11.39 17.25
CA LYS A 77 9.58 -12.56 16.61
C LYS A 77 9.63 -13.75 17.56
N GLN A 78 9.97 -13.53 18.82
CA GLN A 78 10.01 -14.59 19.82
C GLN A 78 8.61 -15.19 20.01
N TYR A 79 7.57 -14.34 20.05
CA TYR A 79 6.19 -14.80 20.08
C TYR A 79 5.83 -15.71 18.90
N LEU A 80 6.27 -15.38 17.68
CA LEU A 80 6.02 -16.23 16.51
C LEU A 80 6.70 -17.59 16.66
N VAL A 81 7.94 -17.63 17.13
CA VAL A 81 8.70 -18.88 17.35
C VAL A 81 8.06 -19.73 18.45
N ASP A 82 7.68 -19.11 19.56
CA ASP A 82 7.11 -19.80 20.72
C ASP A 82 5.75 -20.45 20.41
N ASN A 83 5.02 -19.91 19.45
CA ASN A 83 3.69 -20.37 19.04
C ASN A 83 3.68 -21.12 17.70
N ASP A 84 4.85 -21.38 17.10
CA ASP A 84 4.98 -22.04 15.78
C ASP A 84 4.16 -21.34 14.68
N LEU A 85 4.21 -20.00 14.67
CA LEU A 85 3.46 -19.15 13.76
C LEU A 85 4.37 -18.61 12.65
N GLU A 86 3.87 -18.64 11.41
CA GLU A 86 4.55 -18.08 10.25
C GLU A 86 3.81 -16.85 9.71
N LEU A 87 4.58 -15.85 9.26
CA LEU A 87 4.05 -14.71 8.53
C LEU A 87 4.01 -15.00 7.02
N PRO A 88 2.97 -14.52 6.30
CA PRO A 88 2.95 -14.58 4.84
C PRO A 88 4.19 -13.92 4.21
N ALA A 89 4.77 -14.57 3.20
CA ALA A 89 6.05 -14.17 2.59
C ALA A 89 6.07 -12.76 1.96
N SER A 90 4.91 -12.19 1.66
CA SER A 90 4.81 -10.82 1.12
C SER A 90 4.86 -9.73 2.19
N ILE A 91 4.66 -10.09 3.46
CA ILE A 91 4.65 -9.14 4.56
C ILE A 91 6.10 -8.81 4.89
N ASP A 92 6.48 -7.56 4.66
CA ASP A 92 7.78 -7.09 5.08
C ASP A 92 7.79 -6.79 6.59
N PHE A 93 9.00 -6.73 7.13
CA PHE A 93 9.22 -6.46 8.55
C PHE A 93 8.64 -5.11 9.02
N ARG A 94 8.58 -4.11 8.14
CA ARG A 94 8.04 -2.78 8.49
C ARG A 94 6.53 -2.83 8.57
N GLU A 95 5.90 -3.57 7.69
CA GLU A 95 4.46 -3.84 7.73
C GLU A 95 4.11 -4.61 9.01
N MET A 96 4.87 -5.65 9.35
CA MET A 96 4.72 -6.35 10.63
C MET A 96 4.79 -5.37 11.83
N TYR A 97 5.84 -4.55 11.90
CA TYR A 97 5.99 -3.60 13.01
C TYR A 97 4.85 -2.57 13.08
N ARG A 98 4.35 -2.10 11.93
CA ARG A 98 3.20 -1.18 11.88
C ARG A 98 1.93 -1.82 12.47
N TYR A 99 1.70 -3.10 12.19
CA TYR A 99 0.60 -3.84 12.80
C TYR A 99 0.81 -4.01 14.30
N TYR A 100 2.02 -4.41 14.71
CA TYR A 100 2.33 -4.59 16.12
C TYR A 100 2.13 -3.30 16.93
N GLN A 101 2.66 -2.19 16.42
CA GLN A 101 2.45 -0.86 16.97
C GLN A 101 0.96 -0.44 16.97
N GLY A 102 0.23 -0.70 15.88
CA GLY A 102 -1.19 -0.39 15.73
C GLY A 102 -2.09 -1.14 16.71
N CYS A 103 -1.69 -2.36 17.08
CA CYS A 103 -2.34 -3.20 18.08
C CYS A 103 -1.85 -2.92 19.52
N GLY A 104 -1.08 -1.85 19.73
CA GLY A 104 -0.61 -1.47 21.06
C GLY A 104 0.40 -2.44 21.66
N TYR A 105 1.17 -3.11 20.81
CA TYR A 105 2.17 -4.14 21.17
C TYR A 105 1.55 -5.40 21.79
N ASP A 106 0.33 -5.75 21.38
CA ASP A 106 -0.25 -7.08 21.63
C ASP A 106 0.13 -8.03 20.47
N PRO A 107 0.97 -9.05 20.70
CA PRO A 107 1.49 -9.87 19.62
C PRO A 107 0.44 -10.80 19.02
N GLN A 108 -0.56 -11.22 19.79
CA GLN A 108 -1.65 -12.04 19.29
C GLN A 108 -2.54 -11.23 18.36
N LEU A 109 -3.00 -10.06 18.80
CA LEU A 109 -3.87 -9.19 18.00
C LEU A 109 -3.18 -8.75 16.70
N ALA A 110 -1.89 -8.45 16.77
CA ALA A 110 -1.12 -8.05 15.60
C ALA A 110 -0.96 -9.18 14.58
N TYR A 111 -0.69 -10.41 15.05
CA TYR A 111 -0.62 -11.59 14.16
C TYR A 111 -1.97 -11.88 13.49
N GLU A 112 -3.05 -11.94 14.27
CA GLU A 112 -4.40 -12.19 13.75
C GLU A 112 -4.80 -11.14 12.71
N GLY A 113 -4.55 -9.85 12.99
CA GLY A 113 -4.85 -8.75 12.07
C GLY A 113 -4.01 -8.78 10.79
N LEU A 114 -2.73 -9.17 10.87
CA LEU A 114 -1.86 -9.35 9.70
C LEU A 114 -2.38 -10.45 8.77
N VAL A 115 -2.69 -11.61 9.34
CA VAL A 115 -3.17 -12.77 8.59
C VAL A 115 -4.54 -12.49 7.97
N GLU A 116 -5.45 -11.85 8.71
CA GLU A 116 -6.77 -11.47 8.20
C GLU A 116 -6.65 -10.48 7.05
N ASN A 117 -5.83 -9.42 7.19
CA ASN A 117 -5.62 -8.46 6.11
C ASN A 117 -4.99 -9.12 4.88
N TYR A 118 -4.01 -10.02 5.08
CA TYR A 118 -3.42 -10.76 3.97
C TYR A 118 -4.46 -11.59 3.22
N LYS A 119 -5.34 -12.29 3.95
CA LYS A 119 -6.45 -13.06 3.37
C LYS A 119 -7.41 -12.15 2.60
N PHE A 120 -7.80 -11.00 3.18
CA PHE A 120 -8.64 -10.02 2.51
C PHE A 120 -8.02 -9.54 1.19
N MET A 121 -6.71 -9.25 1.19
CA MET A 121 -6.00 -8.84 -0.03
C MET A 121 -6.00 -9.94 -1.09
N GLN A 122 -5.81 -11.21 -0.74
CA GLN A 122 -5.87 -12.32 -1.69
C GLN A 122 -7.27 -12.51 -2.29
N GLU A 123 -8.32 -12.24 -1.51
CA GLU A 123 -9.71 -12.42 -1.94
C GLU A 123 -10.24 -11.24 -2.79
N ASN A 124 -9.72 -10.03 -2.57
CA ASN A 124 -10.30 -8.81 -3.13
C ASN A 124 -9.39 -8.09 -4.15
N LEU A 125 -8.12 -8.48 -4.27
CA LEU A 125 -7.19 -7.89 -5.24
C LEU A 125 -6.90 -8.84 -6.41
N PRO A 126 -6.66 -8.30 -7.63
CA PRO A 126 -6.66 -6.89 -7.99
C PRO A 126 -8.09 -6.33 -8.10
N VAL A 127 -8.29 -5.09 -7.65
CA VAL A 127 -9.56 -4.39 -7.82
C VAL A 127 -9.77 -4.04 -9.30
N ASN A 128 -10.99 -4.21 -9.81
CA ASN A 128 -11.33 -3.68 -11.11
C ASN A 128 -11.34 -2.14 -11.05
N LEU A 129 -10.47 -1.50 -11.83
CA LEU A 129 -10.35 -0.05 -11.89
C LEU A 129 -11.32 0.59 -12.91
N ASP A 130 -12.05 -0.23 -13.68
CA ASP A 130 -13.02 0.26 -14.67
C ASP A 130 -14.12 1.08 -13.97
N GLY A 131 -14.32 2.32 -14.43
CA GLY A 131 -15.32 3.24 -13.88
C GLY A 131 -14.92 3.90 -12.55
N LEU A 132 -13.78 3.54 -11.96
CA LEU A 132 -13.30 4.17 -10.72
C LEU A 132 -12.97 5.65 -10.94
N GLU A 133 -12.44 6.02 -12.12
CA GLU A 133 -12.09 7.41 -12.43
C GLU A 133 -13.32 8.32 -12.43
N GLU A 134 -14.44 7.90 -13.02
CA GLU A 134 -15.70 8.66 -13.01
C GLU A 134 -16.23 8.83 -11.58
N TYR A 135 -16.11 7.78 -10.76
CA TYR A 135 -16.50 7.82 -9.35
C TYR A 135 -15.62 8.78 -8.53
N LEU A 136 -14.30 8.76 -8.72
CA LEU A 136 -13.37 9.68 -8.06
C LEU A 136 -13.59 11.14 -8.52
N GLN A 137 -13.90 11.35 -9.80
CA GLN A 137 -14.20 12.68 -10.36
C GLN A 137 -15.52 13.26 -9.86
N SER A 138 -16.43 12.46 -9.29
CA SER A 138 -17.67 12.96 -8.67
C SER A 138 -17.43 13.88 -7.46
N GLY A 139 -16.22 13.87 -6.90
CA GLY A 139 -15.88 14.61 -5.68
C GLY A 139 -16.31 13.91 -4.39
N ILE A 140 -16.81 12.68 -4.47
CA ILE A 140 -17.16 11.87 -3.28
C ILE A 140 -15.95 11.53 -2.41
N MET A 141 -14.75 11.47 -3.01
CA MET A 141 -13.48 11.24 -2.34
C MET A 141 -12.43 12.16 -2.97
N TYR A 142 -11.76 12.99 -2.17
CA TYR A 142 -10.72 13.88 -2.66
C TYR A 142 -9.69 14.18 -1.57
N TYR A 143 -8.42 14.32 -1.95
CA TYR A 143 -7.38 14.73 -1.02
C TYR A 143 -7.35 16.25 -0.90
N TYR A 144 -7.50 16.78 0.32
CA TYR A 144 -7.43 18.21 0.59
C TYR A 144 -6.39 18.58 1.63
N LYS A 145 -5.19 18.97 1.16
CA LYS A 145 -4.09 19.42 2.02
C LYS A 145 -3.74 18.34 3.07
N ARG A 146 -3.17 18.78 4.19
CA ARG A 146 -2.84 17.97 5.35
C ARG A 146 -3.33 18.69 6.60
N ASP A 147 -3.58 17.94 7.67
CA ASP A 147 -3.87 18.52 8.98
C ASP A 147 -2.59 19.07 9.66
N LYS A 148 -2.74 19.60 10.87
CA LYS A 148 -1.61 20.11 11.69
C LYS A 148 -0.57 19.05 12.07
N HIS A 149 -0.86 17.77 11.85
CA HIS A 149 0.02 16.63 12.09
C HIS A 149 0.52 16.00 10.79
N PHE A 150 0.43 16.73 9.67
CA PHE A 150 0.84 16.26 8.34
C PHE A 150 0.09 15.02 7.85
N ARG A 151 -1.08 14.67 8.40
CA ARG A 151 -1.89 13.56 7.90
C ARG A 151 -2.69 14.03 6.69
N PRO A 152 -2.80 13.22 5.61
CA PRO A 152 -3.68 13.56 4.50
C PRO A 152 -5.13 13.68 5.00
N ILE A 153 -5.83 14.71 4.53
CA ILE A 153 -7.28 14.84 4.74
C ILE A 153 -7.92 14.28 3.46
N CYS A 154 -8.71 13.22 3.62
CA CYS A 154 -9.42 12.52 2.55
C CYS A 154 -10.92 12.71 2.67
#